data_AF-A0A9P5VY31-F1
#
_entry.id   AF-A0A9P5VY31-F1
#
_cell.length_a   1.000
_cell.length_b   1.000
_cell.length_c   1.000
_cell.angle_alpha   90.00
_cell.angle_beta   90.00
_cell.angle_gamma   90.00
#
_symmetry.space_group_name_H-M   'P 1'
#
loop_
_entity.id
_entity.type
_entity.pdbx_description
1 polymer ?
#
loop_
_entity_poly.entity_id
_entity_poly.type
_entity_poly.pdbx_seq_one_letter_code
_entity_poly.pdbx_strand_id
1 'polypeptide(L)'
;MAFLRGSHRRTLAIILGLFLFVVLFSLTPSSDNDIDQQQFSWQSDWRSTSLTQEQKEALLSQKRDRERMRLTREKMMKEMQEMEDRREEELERLRLKEEENRDREVDEINHDRILFNKIKSPQQEEKQQVPLRMEPKDDSPADEVDMGSDDGELLKDTLPTEFNGALFPATSRIRLEDKIGTKALNEYLFGKPQSVQARDAAIAYILAQANIAYRSEEVYSVVIKPREKIPPSGDIHDYSSLARYFWKNPNTPDGLPYIRIDGKPNPDMDSVQDYRLLRRMFRDCYYMGQAYFWTGDERYAEKIVYRVKQWFLDDETRMNPNVKFASLIFGNNLGRAQGVLDMFKVYGLFDALKAIQESKALQAEPYLIPDLQRWFTKYLDWLNLSPQANQEKNARNNHGTYFTVQYVSILEFLGRNEEAREVMLDAKQKRIGSQIRKDGAQPHETARPISFFYSTFNLQGLMQLAIQADTHGVDLWHYKGPYEKPMVRVNSKVSYQIEVGGATIEDAIRYLAIYAVKDVSEWPYPDSGTRSVSDVLKMAKMAALVYGQDRWQELIDNLEAKLDDAFTNEEGDDEEKATSDGDPNSFICELSVLSKGQLWNCYK
;
A
#
# COMPACT_ATOMS: atom_id res chain seq x y z
N MET A 1 -7.35 54.11 -12.08
CA MET A 1 -8.41 53.93 -13.11
C MET A 1 -8.04 52.69 -13.91
N ALA A 2 -8.94 51.88 -14.48
CA ALA A 2 -10.37 52.06 -14.71
C ALA A 2 -11.25 50.99 -14.00
N PHE A 3 -12.47 50.76 -14.50
CA PHE A 3 -13.59 50.12 -13.78
C PHE A 3 -13.57 48.57 -13.73
N LEU A 4 -13.87 48.03 -12.54
CA LEU A 4 -14.76 46.88 -12.36
C LEU A 4 -15.70 47.15 -11.17
N ARG A 5 -16.97 46.72 -11.27
CA ARG A 5 -18.03 46.93 -10.26
C ARG A 5 -18.44 45.60 -9.61
N GLY A 6 -18.70 45.62 -8.31
CA GLY A 6 -19.41 44.56 -7.59
C GLY A 6 -18.58 43.30 -7.27
N SER A 7 -19.09 42.50 -6.31
CA SER A 7 -18.59 41.20 -5.86
C SER A 7 -17.10 41.12 -5.43
N HIS A 8 -16.17 41.19 -6.38
CA HIS A 8 -14.82 40.64 -6.29
C HIS A 8 -13.90 41.27 -5.22
N ARG A 9 -14.20 42.47 -4.70
CA ARG A 9 -13.41 43.09 -3.63
C ARG A 9 -13.44 42.31 -2.30
N ARG A 10 -14.55 41.63 -1.98
CA ARG A 10 -14.61 40.79 -0.76
C ARG A 10 -13.81 39.49 -0.96
N THR A 11 -13.95 38.85 -2.11
CA THR A 11 -13.22 37.61 -2.46
C THR A 11 -11.71 37.82 -2.43
N LEU A 12 -11.19 38.90 -3.03
CA LEU A 12 -9.75 39.19 -3.03
C LEU A 12 -9.19 39.46 -1.62
N ALA A 13 -9.95 40.16 -0.77
CA ALA A 13 -9.54 40.44 0.61
C ALA A 13 -9.50 39.16 1.47
N ILE A 14 -10.46 38.24 1.28
CA ILE A 14 -10.48 36.94 1.96
C ILE A 14 -9.29 36.07 1.53
N ILE A 15 -8.99 36.04 0.22
CA ILE A 15 -7.84 35.27 -0.32
C ILE A 15 -6.51 35.82 0.21
N LEU A 16 -6.33 37.14 0.25
CA LEU A 16 -5.12 37.78 0.81
C LEU A 16 -4.98 37.57 2.33
N GLY A 17 -6.10 37.58 3.07
CA GLY A 17 -6.11 37.25 4.51
C GLY A 17 -5.69 35.80 4.77
N LEU A 18 -6.24 34.85 4.02
CA LEU A 18 -5.88 33.43 4.12
C LEU A 18 -4.40 33.17 3.80
N PHE A 19 -3.83 33.87 2.80
CA PHE A 19 -2.42 33.73 2.45
C PHE A 19 -1.47 34.17 3.58
N LEU A 20 -1.81 35.24 4.30
CA LEU A 20 -1.03 35.72 5.45
C LEU A 20 -1.16 34.80 6.68
N PHE A 21 -2.32 34.13 6.83
CA PHE A 21 -2.58 33.19 7.93
C PHE A 21 -1.72 31.92 7.82
N VAL A 22 -1.51 31.41 6.60
CA VAL A 22 -0.72 30.17 6.37
C VAL A 22 0.77 30.38 6.65
N VAL A 23 1.34 31.56 6.34
CA VAL A 23 2.79 31.82 6.47
C VAL A 23 3.27 31.91 7.93
N LEU A 24 2.40 32.28 8.88
CA LEU A 24 2.74 32.40 10.29
C LEU A 24 2.59 31.10 11.10
N PHE A 25 1.94 30.07 10.53
CA PHE A 25 1.68 28.80 11.22
C PHE A 25 2.79 27.73 11.01
N SER A 26 3.77 28.01 10.17
CA SER A 26 4.75 27.01 9.67
C SER A 26 6.03 26.87 10.49
N LEU A 27 6.12 27.46 11.69
CA LEU A 27 7.29 27.31 12.58
C LEU A 27 6.89 26.61 13.89
N THR A 28 7.66 25.56 14.19
CA THR A 28 7.41 24.45 15.14
C THR A 28 7.68 24.83 16.62
N PRO A 29 7.49 23.95 17.63
CA PRO A 29 7.04 22.54 17.61
C PRO A 29 5.94 22.19 18.64
N SER A 30 5.59 20.89 18.65
CA SER A 30 5.28 19.95 19.76
C SER A 30 4.49 20.39 21.01
N SER A 31 3.97 19.37 21.70
CA SER A 31 3.42 19.42 23.05
C SER A 31 4.52 19.20 24.10
N ASP A 32 4.78 20.21 24.94
CA ASP A 32 5.29 20.01 26.29
C ASP A 32 4.07 19.91 27.22
N ASN A 33 3.76 18.72 27.73
CA ASN A 33 2.75 18.52 28.77
C ASN A 33 2.80 17.11 29.40
N ASP A 34 4.00 16.63 29.79
CA ASP A 34 4.13 15.51 30.74
C ASP A 34 5.51 15.42 31.45
N ILE A 35 6.20 16.56 31.63
CA ILE A 35 7.46 16.66 32.40
C ILE A 35 7.41 17.88 33.34
N ASP A 36 6.55 17.83 34.36
CA ASP A 36 6.57 18.78 35.48
C ASP A 36 6.41 18.11 36.87
N GLN A 37 6.56 16.78 36.93
CA GLN A 37 6.59 16.01 38.19
C GLN A 37 7.66 14.90 38.21
N GLN A 38 8.94 15.29 38.10
CA GLN A 38 9.99 14.55 38.81
C GLN A 38 11.24 15.41 39.07
N GLN A 39 11.48 15.75 40.34
CA GLN A 39 12.76 16.29 40.79
C GLN A 39 13.80 15.17 40.85
N PHE A 40 14.64 15.04 39.81
CA PHE A 40 15.86 14.25 39.90
C PHE A 40 17.09 15.01 39.42
N SER A 41 18.24 14.68 40.03
CA SER A 41 19.37 15.59 40.14
C SER A 41 20.41 15.42 39.02
N TRP A 42 20.75 16.54 38.38
CA TRP A 42 22.00 16.70 37.63
C TRP A 42 22.78 17.89 38.19
N GLN A 43 23.31 17.70 39.40
CA GLN A 43 24.47 18.46 39.85
C GLN A 43 25.74 17.75 39.36
N SER A 44 26.23 18.17 38.19
CA SER A 44 27.60 17.93 37.74
C SER A 44 28.28 19.27 37.46
N ASP A 45 29.50 19.46 37.95
CA ASP A 45 30.16 20.77 37.96
C ASP A 45 30.47 21.29 36.54
N TRP A 46 29.97 22.49 36.23
CA TRP A 46 30.62 23.42 35.31
C TRP A 46 30.83 24.77 36.00
N ARG A 47 31.82 24.83 36.89
CA ARG A 47 32.25 26.12 37.47
C ARG A 47 33.05 26.93 36.45
N SER A 48 32.89 28.25 36.52
CA SER A 48 33.75 29.26 35.88
C SER A 48 33.90 29.20 34.35
N THR A 49 32.85 29.58 33.63
CA THR A 49 33.01 30.55 32.53
C THR A 49 32.10 31.76 32.78
N SER A 50 32.69 32.93 32.96
CA SER A 50 31.95 34.18 33.09
C SER A 50 31.44 34.61 31.71
N LEU A 51 30.18 34.30 31.40
CA LEU A 51 29.51 34.72 30.16
C LEU A 51 29.77 36.20 29.88
N THR A 52 30.18 36.52 28.64
CA THR A 52 30.42 37.90 28.22
C THR A 52 29.13 38.71 28.31
N GLN A 53 29.24 40.04 28.37
CA GLN A 53 28.05 40.90 28.43
C GLN A 53 27.14 40.68 27.21
N GLU A 54 27.75 40.54 26.03
CA GLU A 54 27.10 40.22 24.76
C GLU A 54 26.37 38.86 24.79
N GLN A 55 26.97 37.82 25.37
CA GLN A 55 26.31 36.52 25.56
C GLN A 55 25.11 36.60 26.51
N LYS A 56 25.20 37.40 27.59
CA LYS A 56 24.08 37.62 28.52
C LYS A 56 22.93 38.39 27.85
N GLU A 57 23.25 39.40 27.05
CA GLU A 57 22.27 40.20 26.32
C GLU A 57 21.59 39.41 25.20
N ALA A 58 22.34 38.56 24.48
CA ALA A 58 21.78 37.59 23.54
C ALA A 58 20.80 36.62 24.23
N LEU A 59 21.16 36.06 25.39
CA LEU A 59 20.28 35.17 26.17
C LEU A 59 19.02 35.92 26.68
N LEU A 60 19.16 37.20 27.03
CA LEU A 60 18.05 38.07 27.45
C LEU A 60 17.17 38.54 26.29
N SER A 61 17.67 38.62 25.05
CA SER A 61 16.79 38.74 23.88
C SER A 61 16.05 37.44 23.65
N GLN A 62 16.77 36.31 23.57
CA GLN A 62 16.18 35.01 23.28
C GLN A 62 15.09 34.62 24.29
N LYS A 63 15.22 34.97 25.58
CA LYS A 63 14.12 34.82 26.56
C LYS A 63 12.92 35.75 26.29
N ARG A 64 13.14 37.03 25.96
CA ARG A 64 12.06 37.97 25.63
C ARG A 64 11.32 37.59 24.35
N ASP A 65 12.03 37.05 23.36
CA ASP A 65 11.44 36.66 22.09
C ASP A 65 10.69 35.32 22.19
N ARG A 66 11.17 34.36 23.00
CA ARG A 66 10.39 33.18 23.39
C ARG A 66 9.07 33.57 24.07
N GLU A 67 9.10 34.48 25.04
CA GLU A 67 7.89 34.93 25.76
C GLU A 67 6.91 35.67 24.84
N ARG A 68 7.42 36.46 23.89
CA ARG A 68 6.62 37.13 22.86
C ARG A 68 5.92 36.14 21.93
N MET A 69 6.61 35.05 21.55
CA MET A 69 5.99 33.95 20.79
C MET A 69 4.98 33.16 21.63
N ARG A 70 5.23 32.94 22.92
CA ARG A 70 4.30 32.28 23.86
C ARG A 70 2.95 33.01 23.90
N LEU A 71 2.96 34.32 24.18
CA LEU A 71 1.77 35.18 24.19
C LEU A 71 1.05 35.24 22.82
N THR A 72 1.81 35.17 21.72
CA THR A 72 1.24 35.15 20.36
C THR A 72 0.55 33.81 20.06
N ARG A 73 1.15 32.68 20.48
CA ARG A 73 0.57 31.34 20.38
C ARG A 73 -0.71 31.23 21.23
N GLU A 74 -0.70 31.73 22.47
CA GLU A 74 -1.90 31.78 23.33
C GLU A 74 -3.06 32.56 22.68
N LYS A 75 -2.80 33.74 22.12
CA LYS A 75 -3.82 34.53 21.41
C LYS A 75 -4.36 33.81 20.17
N MET A 76 -3.49 33.21 19.38
CA MET A 76 -3.87 32.50 18.15
C MET A 76 -4.67 31.22 18.43
N MET A 77 -4.31 30.46 19.48
CA MET A 77 -5.08 29.30 19.93
C MET A 77 -6.49 29.70 20.38
N LYS A 78 -6.66 30.83 21.06
CA LYS A 78 -7.99 31.32 21.43
C LYS A 78 -8.81 31.75 20.21
N GLU A 79 -8.20 32.47 19.26
CA GLU A 79 -8.87 32.89 18.01
C GLU A 79 -9.24 31.69 17.11
N MET A 80 -8.50 30.58 17.21
CA MET A 80 -8.86 29.28 16.62
C MET A 80 -10.05 28.62 17.32
N GLN A 81 -10.04 28.48 18.64
CA GLN A 81 -11.15 27.85 19.38
C GLN A 81 -12.47 28.56 19.06
N GLU A 82 -12.49 29.90 19.16
CA GLU A 82 -13.67 30.69 18.80
C GLU A 82 -14.11 30.51 17.33
N MET A 83 -13.23 30.05 16.43
CA MET A 83 -13.55 29.74 15.03
C MET A 83 -14.08 28.31 14.84
N GLU A 84 -13.60 27.35 15.62
CA GLU A 84 -14.09 25.97 15.62
C GLU A 84 -15.48 25.90 16.26
N ASP A 85 -15.71 26.59 17.39
CA ASP A 85 -17.02 26.73 18.03
C ASP A 85 -18.09 27.26 17.04
N ARG A 86 -17.74 28.31 16.28
CA ARG A 86 -18.60 28.89 15.23
C ARG A 86 -18.86 27.93 14.06
N ARG A 87 -17.94 27.02 13.78
CA ARG A 87 -18.06 26.02 12.69
C ARG A 87 -18.92 24.84 13.11
N GLU A 88 -18.87 24.43 14.38
CA GLU A 88 -19.79 23.42 14.93
C GLU A 88 -21.23 23.97 14.96
N GLU A 89 -21.43 25.22 15.36
CA GLU A 89 -22.73 25.91 15.24
C GLU A 89 -23.29 25.92 13.80
N GLU A 90 -22.43 26.07 12.78
CA GLU A 90 -22.86 26.06 11.37
C GLU A 90 -23.18 24.63 10.87
N LEU A 91 -22.38 23.63 11.28
CA LEU A 91 -22.62 22.22 10.97
C LEU A 91 -23.91 21.69 11.58
N GLU A 92 -24.25 22.08 12.82
CA GLU A 92 -25.47 21.62 13.48
C GLU A 92 -26.74 22.24 12.85
N ARG A 93 -26.66 23.50 12.42
CA ARG A 93 -27.73 24.13 11.62
C ARG A 93 -27.93 23.46 10.26
N LEU A 94 -26.87 22.88 9.67
CA LEU A 94 -26.96 22.12 8.43
C LEU A 94 -27.59 20.74 8.67
N ARG A 95 -27.23 20.04 9.75
CA ARG A 95 -27.82 18.75 10.15
C ARG A 95 -29.34 18.84 10.34
N LEU A 96 -29.81 19.77 11.17
CA LEU A 96 -31.24 20.00 11.41
C LEU A 96 -32.01 20.24 10.10
N LYS A 97 -31.38 20.91 9.13
CA LYS A 97 -31.95 21.18 7.81
C LYS A 97 -31.93 19.97 6.86
N GLU A 98 -31.01 19.03 7.03
CA GLU A 98 -31.07 17.72 6.35
C GLU A 98 -32.07 16.76 6.99
N GLU A 99 -32.38 16.95 8.26
CA GLU A 99 -33.41 16.18 8.99
C GLU A 99 -34.82 16.65 8.54
N GLU A 100 -35.08 17.96 8.54
CA GLU A 100 -36.28 18.57 7.94
C GLU A 100 -36.52 18.18 6.47
N ASN A 101 -35.50 17.78 5.72
CA ASN A 101 -35.64 17.33 4.33
C ASN A 101 -35.93 15.82 4.24
N ARG A 102 -35.32 15.00 5.11
CA ARG A 102 -35.57 13.55 5.17
C ARG A 102 -37.01 13.21 5.53
N ASP A 103 -37.60 13.92 6.48
CA ASP A 103 -39.00 13.71 6.87
C ASP A 103 -39.96 13.93 5.70
N ARG A 104 -39.63 14.88 4.79
CA ARG A 104 -40.42 15.12 3.56
C ARG A 104 -40.27 14.01 2.52
N GLU A 105 -39.08 13.44 2.33
CA GLU A 105 -38.91 12.28 1.45
C GLU A 105 -39.65 11.03 1.97
N VAL A 106 -39.72 10.84 3.30
CA VAL A 106 -40.43 9.71 3.92
C VAL A 106 -41.94 9.76 3.66
N ASP A 107 -42.56 10.94 3.68
CA ASP A 107 -43.98 11.10 3.35
C ASP A 107 -44.30 10.82 1.87
N GLU A 108 -43.44 11.23 0.94
CA GLU A 108 -43.60 10.90 -0.50
C GLU A 108 -43.47 9.39 -0.75
N ILE A 109 -42.46 8.74 -0.16
CA ILE A 109 -42.21 7.28 -0.31
C ILE A 109 -43.38 6.44 0.23
N ASN A 110 -44.09 6.91 1.25
CA ASN A 110 -45.26 6.22 1.78
C ASN A 110 -46.50 6.29 0.85
N HIS A 111 -46.57 7.27 -0.06
CA HIS A 111 -47.65 7.39 -1.03
C HIS A 111 -47.58 6.29 -2.10
N ASP A 112 -46.39 6.07 -2.69
CA ASP A 112 -46.20 5.12 -3.80
C ASP A 112 -46.31 3.64 -3.38
N ARG A 113 -45.98 3.31 -2.12
CA ARG A 113 -46.11 1.93 -1.61
C ARG A 113 -47.55 1.41 -1.59
N ILE A 114 -48.55 2.27 -1.68
CA ILE A 114 -49.97 1.90 -1.74
C ILE A 114 -50.35 1.38 -3.15
N LEU A 115 -49.67 1.83 -4.20
CA LEU A 115 -49.98 1.46 -5.60
C LEU A 115 -49.48 0.07 -6.00
N PHE A 116 -48.33 -0.37 -5.47
CA PHE A 116 -47.62 -1.56 -5.98
C PHE A 116 -48.15 -2.92 -5.48
N ASN A 117 -48.87 -2.98 -4.36
CA ASN A 117 -49.26 -4.23 -3.68
C ASN A 117 -50.42 -5.03 -4.34
N LYS A 118 -50.71 -4.81 -5.63
CA LYS A 118 -52.00 -5.23 -6.25
C LYS A 118 -51.95 -6.33 -7.33
N ILE A 119 -50.78 -6.86 -7.68
CA ILE A 119 -50.63 -7.92 -8.71
C ILE A 119 -49.82 -9.10 -8.12
N LYS A 120 -50.26 -10.33 -8.41
CA LYS A 120 -49.86 -11.57 -7.69
C LYS A 120 -48.87 -12.47 -8.45
N SER A 121 -48.16 -13.28 -7.67
CA SER A 121 -47.51 -14.57 -8.00
C SER A 121 -48.57 -15.71 -8.16
N PRO A 122 -48.30 -17.04 -8.32
CA PRO A 122 -47.02 -17.82 -8.25
C PRO A 122 -46.90 -19.03 -9.24
N GLN A 123 -46.06 -20.04 -8.87
CA GLN A 123 -45.98 -21.47 -9.30
C GLN A 123 -44.99 -21.85 -10.43
N GLN A 124 -44.32 -23.03 -10.47
CA GLN A 124 -43.76 -23.96 -9.42
C GLN A 124 -42.93 -25.10 -10.08
N GLU A 125 -41.83 -25.58 -9.44
CA GLU A 125 -41.30 -27.00 -9.44
C GLU A 125 -40.83 -27.67 -10.79
N GLU A 126 -40.03 -28.78 -10.90
CA GLU A 126 -39.30 -29.69 -9.97
C GLU A 126 -38.09 -30.46 -10.63
N LYS A 127 -36.94 -30.61 -9.91
CA LYS A 127 -36.08 -31.79 -9.52
C LYS A 127 -35.42 -32.87 -10.47
N GLN A 128 -34.44 -33.58 -9.86
CA GLN A 128 -33.68 -34.85 -10.19
C GLN A 128 -32.45 -34.71 -11.14
N GLN A 129 -31.20 -35.24 -10.97
CA GLN A 129 -30.48 -36.40 -10.32
C GLN A 129 -30.03 -37.49 -11.36
N VAL A 130 -28.75 -37.94 -11.57
CA VAL A 130 -27.57 -38.38 -10.73
C VAL A 130 -27.64 -39.90 -10.40
N PRO A 131 -26.60 -40.82 -10.53
CA PRO A 131 -25.11 -40.66 -10.36
C PRO A 131 -24.04 -41.57 -11.14
N LEU A 132 -22.79 -41.08 -11.28
CA LEU A 132 -21.44 -41.73 -11.05
C LEU A 132 -20.84 -42.97 -11.83
N ARG A 133 -19.49 -43.15 -11.65
CA ARG A 133 -18.55 -44.33 -11.84
C ARG A 133 -17.89 -44.55 -13.23
N MET A 134 -16.63 -45.04 -13.38
CA MET A 134 -15.53 -45.46 -12.45
C MET A 134 -14.10 -45.39 -13.13
N GLU A 135 -13.01 -45.40 -12.33
CA GLU A 135 -11.57 -45.54 -12.72
C GLU A 135 -11.13 -47.05 -12.80
N PRO A 136 -9.82 -47.54 -12.73
CA PRO A 136 -8.47 -46.91 -12.54
C PRO A 136 -7.23 -47.58 -13.25
N LYS A 137 -5.99 -47.21 -12.81
CA LYS A 137 -4.66 -47.93 -12.85
C LYS A 137 -3.76 -47.80 -14.12
N ASP A 138 -2.41 -47.86 -14.06
CA ASP A 138 -1.39 -47.97 -12.97
C ASP A 138 0.07 -47.58 -13.44
N ASP A 139 1.01 -47.51 -12.49
CA ASP A 139 2.49 -47.75 -12.56
C ASP A 139 3.53 -46.71 -13.11
N SER A 140 4.79 -46.87 -12.62
CA SER A 140 6.04 -46.06 -12.80
C SER A 140 7.24 -46.95 -12.32
N PRO A 141 8.45 -46.49 -11.88
CA PRO A 141 9.31 -45.29 -12.11
C PRO A 141 10.81 -45.62 -12.46
N ALA A 142 11.71 -44.62 -12.57
CA ALA A 142 13.20 -44.77 -12.61
C ALA A 142 13.98 -43.48 -12.18
N ASP A 143 15.32 -43.54 -12.06
CA ASP A 143 16.24 -42.76 -11.15
C ASP A 143 17.72 -42.70 -11.69
N GLU A 144 18.79 -42.00 -11.24
CA GLU A 144 19.17 -40.97 -10.20
C GLU A 144 20.68 -40.49 -10.40
N VAL A 145 21.18 -39.43 -9.69
CA VAL A 145 22.62 -39.12 -9.28
C VAL A 145 23.71 -38.70 -10.34
N ASP A 146 24.80 -37.91 -10.11
CA ASP A 146 25.21 -36.75 -9.21
C ASP A 146 26.66 -36.19 -9.54
N MET A 147 27.11 -35.07 -8.92
CA MET A 147 28.50 -34.53 -8.66
C MET A 147 29.26 -33.64 -9.71
N GLY A 148 30.16 -32.67 -9.36
CA GLY A 148 30.58 -32.03 -8.07
C GLY A 148 31.95 -31.26 -8.08
N SER A 149 32.33 -30.53 -6.98
CA SER A 149 33.66 -29.91 -6.57
C SER A 149 33.84 -28.35 -6.46
N ASP A 150 34.95 -27.86 -5.84
CA ASP A 150 35.07 -26.61 -5.00
C ASP A 150 36.43 -25.83 -5.12
N ASP A 151 36.51 -24.62 -4.52
CA ASP A 151 37.63 -23.70 -4.09
C ASP A 151 37.25 -22.22 -4.38
N GLY A 152 37.71 -21.13 -3.73
CA GLY A 152 38.62 -20.89 -2.60
C GLY A 152 38.33 -19.53 -1.90
N GLU A 153 39.01 -19.16 -0.80
CA GLU A 153 38.57 -18.08 0.12
C GLU A 153 38.94 -16.63 -0.26
N LEU A 154 37.91 -15.82 -0.58
CA LEU A 154 37.85 -14.40 -0.26
C LEU A 154 37.22 -14.23 1.15
N LEU A 155 36.59 -13.09 1.45
CA LEU A 155 35.29 -13.20 2.13
C LEU A 155 34.36 -13.93 1.13
N LYS A 156 34.44 -15.27 1.08
CA LYS A 156 33.68 -16.13 0.15
C LYS A 156 32.22 -15.72 0.28
N ASP A 157 31.51 -15.59 -0.85
CA ASP A 157 30.08 -15.32 -0.84
C ASP A 157 29.35 -16.60 -0.43
N THR A 158 29.42 -16.88 0.88
CA THR A 158 28.87 -18.05 1.57
C THR A 158 27.35 -17.94 1.80
N LEU A 159 26.74 -16.87 1.29
CA LEU A 159 25.31 -16.77 1.10
C LEU A 159 24.94 -17.58 -0.15
N PRO A 160 24.32 -18.77 -0.02
CA PRO A 160 23.85 -19.48 -1.20
C PRO A 160 22.78 -18.62 -1.89
N THR A 161 22.95 -18.40 -3.20
CA THR A 161 21.96 -17.76 -4.07
C THR A 161 20.78 -18.68 -4.37
N GLU A 162 20.95 -19.98 -4.14
CA GLU A 162 19.99 -21.05 -4.42
C GLU A 162 19.50 -21.68 -3.11
N PHE A 163 18.26 -22.19 -3.11
CA PHE A 163 17.75 -22.94 -1.98
C PHE A 163 18.25 -24.39 -2.04
N ASN A 164 19.22 -24.72 -1.19
CA ASN A 164 19.79 -26.07 -1.12
C ASN A 164 19.33 -26.81 0.15
N GLY A 165 18.50 -27.84 -0.01
CA GLY A 165 17.99 -28.67 1.09
C GLY A 165 19.06 -29.45 1.88
N ALA A 166 20.26 -29.63 1.34
CA ALA A 166 21.41 -30.22 2.05
C ALA A 166 22.19 -29.20 2.90
N LEU A 167 22.07 -27.89 2.62
CA LEU A 167 22.65 -26.82 3.43
C LEU A 167 21.77 -26.40 4.62
N PHE A 168 20.70 -27.15 4.91
CA PHE A 168 19.75 -26.79 5.95
C PHE A 168 20.38 -26.81 7.36
N PRO A 169 20.46 -25.67 8.08
CA PRO A 169 20.90 -25.68 9.46
C PRO A 169 19.92 -26.53 10.30
N ALA A 170 20.44 -27.37 11.20
CA ALA A 170 19.60 -28.27 11.99
C ALA A 170 18.51 -27.52 12.80
N THR A 171 18.82 -26.30 13.25
CA THR A 171 17.86 -25.38 13.89
C THR A 171 16.71 -24.95 12.97
N SER A 172 17.01 -24.72 11.69
CA SER A 172 16.04 -24.31 10.67
C SER A 172 15.21 -25.50 10.20
N ARG A 173 15.81 -26.70 10.16
CA ARG A 173 15.09 -27.95 9.98
C ARG A 173 14.04 -28.12 11.07
N ILE A 174 14.42 -28.03 12.35
CA ILE A 174 13.50 -28.12 13.49
C ILE A 174 12.38 -27.06 13.38
N ARG A 175 12.72 -25.79 13.08
CA ARG A 175 11.72 -24.72 12.88
C ARG A 175 10.72 -25.02 11.75
N LEU A 176 11.13 -25.68 10.66
CA LEU A 176 10.19 -26.15 9.63
C LEU A 176 9.44 -27.41 10.06
N GLU A 177 10.05 -28.35 10.78
CA GLU A 177 9.34 -29.51 11.31
C GLU A 177 8.24 -29.12 12.30
N ASP A 178 8.44 -28.07 13.10
CA ASP A 178 7.39 -27.47 13.94
C ASP A 178 6.32 -26.74 13.10
N LYS A 179 6.73 -25.86 12.18
CA LYS A 179 5.81 -25.01 11.38
C LYS A 179 4.99 -25.80 10.35
N ILE A 180 5.65 -26.61 9.53
CA ILE A 180 5.05 -27.34 8.41
C ILE A 180 4.84 -28.82 8.72
N GLY A 181 5.47 -29.38 9.76
CA GLY A 181 5.32 -30.79 10.15
C GLY A 181 6.37 -31.69 9.50
N THR A 182 7.05 -32.52 10.29
CA THR A 182 8.11 -33.46 9.83
C THR A 182 7.70 -34.30 8.61
N LYS A 183 6.44 -34.72 8.51
CA LYS A 183 5.94 -35.45 7.33
C LYS A 183 6.02 -34.59 6.06
N ALA A 184 5.42 -33.40 6.06
CA ALA A 184 5.42 -32.51 4.89
C ALA A 184 6.82 -31.97 4.56
N LEU A 185 7.69 -31.81 5.56
CA LEU A 185 9.11 -31.47 5.31
C LEU A 185 9.87 -32.64 4.67
N ASN A 186 9.65 -33.89 5.09
CA ASN A 186 10.30 -35.04 4.46
C ASN A 186 9.72 -35.36 3.07
N GLU A 187 8.42 -35.17 2.85
CA GLU A 187 7.80 -35.25 1.52
C GLU A 187 8.32 -34.15 0.57
N TYR A 188 8.70 -32.99 1.12
CA TYR A 188 9.38 -31.94 0.35
C TYR A 188 10.85 -32.28 0.06
N LEU A 189 11.64 -32.66 1.07
CA LEU A 189 13.08 -32.88 0.93
C LEU A 189 13.45 -34.19 0.20
N PHE A 190 12.56 -35.19 0.19
CA PHE A 190 12.86 -36.55 -0.26
C PHE A 190 11.73 -37.22 -1.09
N GLY A 191 10.74 -36.46 -1.56
CA GLY A 191 9.69 -36.96 -2.46
C GLY A 191 10.18 -37.09 -3.91
N LYS A 192 9.62 -38.05 -4.68
CA LYS A 192 9.99 -38.21 -6.09
C LYS A 192 9.54 -37.01 -6.94
N PRO A 193 10.37 -36.52 -7.88
CA PRO A 193 10.14 -35.24 -8.53
C PRO A 193 9.13 -35.33 -9.69
N GLN A 194 7.95 -34.73 -9.47
CA GLN A 194 7.14 -34.13 -10.55
C GLN A 194 6.83 -32.66 -10.32
N SER A 195 7.01 -32.13 -9.10
CA SER A 195 6.64 -30.76 -8.74
C SER A 195 7.78 -29.91 -8.16
N VAL A 196 8.97 -30.49 -7.99
CA VAL A 196 10.10 -29.88 -7.25
C VAL A 196 10.61 -28.58 -7.90
N GLN A 197 10.72 -28.53 -9.24
CA GLN A 197 11.36 -27.43 -9.97
C GLN A 197 10.71 -26.05 -9.72
N ALA A 198 9.39 -25.92 -9.86
CA ALA A 198 8.73 -24.61 -9.80
C ALA A 198 8.80 -23.96 -8.41
N ARG A 199 8.73 -24.77 -7.34
CA ARG A 199 8.84 -24.29 -5.97
C ARG A 199 10.27 -23.95 -5.59
N ASP A 200 11.26 -24.75 -5.99
CA ASP A 200 12.64 -24.47 -5.61
C ASP A 200 13.22 -23.31 -6.42
N ALA A 201 12.76 -23.10 -7.66
CA ALA A 201 12.96 -21.85 -8.40
C ALA A 201 12.35 -20.63 -7.67
N ALA A 202 11.16 -20.76 -7.06
CA ALA A 202 10.55 -19.70 -6.25
C ALA A 202 11.44 -19.31 -5.05
N ILE A 203 11.89 -20.29 -4.29
CA ILE A 203 12.69 -20.02 -3.08
C ILE A 203 14.10 -19.55 -3.45
N ALA A 204 14.70 -20.07 -4.53
CA ALA A 204 15.94 -19.53 -5.10
C ALA A 204 15.77 -18.07 -5.55
N TYR A 205 14.66 -17.70 -6.20
CA TYR A 205 14.37 -16.30 -6.53
C TYR A 205 14.24 -15.42 -5.28
N ILE A 206 13.50 -15.86 -4.25
CA ILE A 206 13.44 -15.16 -2.95
C ILE A 206 14.85 -14.96 -2.38
N LEU A 207 15.68 -16.00 -2.34
CA LEU A 207 17.03 -15.92 -1.78
C LEU A 207 17.93 -15.01 -2.62
N ALA A 208 17.83 -15.03 -3.95
CA ALA A 208 18.55 -14.08 -4.81
C ALA A 208 18.15 -12.63 -4.52
N GLN A 209 16.84 -12.32 -4.42
CA GLN A 209 16.37 -10.97 -4.08
C GLN A 209 16.75 -10.56 -2.65
N ALA A 210 16.67 -11.48 -1.69
CA ALA A 210 17.06 -11.25 -0.29
C ALA A 210 18.57 -11.01 -0.15
N ASN A 211 19.39 -11.72 -0.93
CA ASN A 211 20.84 -11.51 -1.00
C ASN A 211 21.18 -10.14 -1.61
N ILE A 212 20.48 -9.71 -2.65
CA ILE A 212 20.62 -8.36 -3.22
C ILE A 212 20.23 -7.30 -2.18
N ALA A 213 19.10 -7.48 -1.49
CA ALA A 213 18.63 -6.60 -0.41
C ALA A 213 19.59 -6.54 0.79
N TYR A 214 20.16 -7.67 1.19
CA TYR A 214 21.15 -7.78 2.26
C TYR A 214 22.47 -7.09 1.91
N ARG A 215 22.99 -7.32 0.69
CA ARG A 215 24.22 -6.70 0.19
C ARG A 215 24.06 -5.22 -0.17
N SER A 216 22.82 -4.69 -0.27
CA SER A 216 22.56 -3.27 -0.52
C SER A 216 23.17 -2.37 0.56
N GLU A 217 24.11 -1.52 0.16
CA GLU A 217 24.70 -0.45 0.98
C GLU A 217 23.92 0.88 0.88
N GLU A 218 22.91 0.96 -0.01
CA GLU A 218 22.12 2.16 -0.24
C GLU A 218 21.45 2.66 1.04
N VAL A 219 21.48 3.97 1.31
CA VAL A 219 20.90 4.56 2.54
C VAL A 219 19.39 4.74 2.36
N TYR A 220 18.59 4.05 3.17
CA TYR A 220 17.13 4.13 3.11
C TYR A 220 16.64 5.17 4.11
N SER A 221 16.57 6.43 3.66
CA SER A 221 16.11 7.55 4.47
C SER A 221 15.51 8.67 3.61
N VAL A 222 14.57 9.42 4.18
CA VAL A 222 14.03 10.66 3.60
C VAL A 222 15.01 11.84 3.66
N VAL A 223 16.08 11.77 4.45
CA VAL A 223 16.96 12.93 4.67
C VAL A 223 17.98 13.16 3.54
N ILE A 224 18.05 12.25 2.56
CA ILE A 224 19.01 12.33 1.45
C ILE A 224 18.53 13.16 0.25
N LYS A 225 17.37 13.83 0.38
CA LYS A 225 16.83 14.73 -0.65
C LYS A 225 17.70 15.99 -0.85
N PRO A 226 17.82 16.53 -2.08
CA PRO A 226 18.52 17.79 -2.32
C PRO A 226 17.92 18.95 -1.53
N ARG A 227 18.75 19.94 -1.15
CA ARG A 227 18.30 21.08 -0.30
C ARG A 227 17.21 21.90 -0.96
N GLU A 228 17.30 22.08 -2.28
CA GLU A 228 16.32 22.74 -3.14
C GLU A 228 15.05 21.90 -3.39
N LYS A 229 14.94 20.71 -2.79
CA LYS A 229 13.80 19.80 -2.85
C LYS A 229 13.18 19.49 -1.48
N ILE A 230 13.70 20.08 -0.40
CA ILE A 230 13.08 20.01 0.94
C ILE A 230 11.64 20.55 0.84
N PRO A 231 10.64 19.86 1.43
CA PRO A 231 9.24 20.28 1.34
C PRO A 231 8.97 21.65 2.01
N PRO A 232 7.84 22.30 1.70
CA PRO A 232 7.46 23.62 2.24
C PRO A 232 7.44 23.79 3.78
N SER A 233 7.52 22.71 4.57
CA SER A 233 7.73 22.80 6.02
C SER A 233 9.15 23.21 6.42
N GLY A 234 10.13 23.08 5.52
CA GLY A 234 11.55 23.25 5.81
C GLY A 234 12.17 22.08 6.59
N ASP A 235 11.38 21.07 6.95
CA ASP A 235 11.82 19.86 7.64
C ASP A 235 12.28 18.80 6.62
N ILE A 236 13.50 18.32 6.78
CA ILE A 236 14.08 17.29 5.90
C ILE A 236 13.52 15.88 6.20
N HIS A 237 12.99 15.67 7.41
CA HIS A 237 12.34 14.43 7.86
C HIS A 237 10.89 14.29 7.35
N ASP A 238 10.27 15.35 6.82
CA ASP A 238 8.95 15.23 6.18
C ASP A 238 9.08 14.51 4.83
N TYR A 239 8.32 13.43 4.67
CA TYR A 239 8.26 12.65 3.43
C TYR A 239 7.69 13.45 2.27
N SER A 240 8.35 13.37 1.12
CA SER A 240 7.94 14.05 -0.11
C SER A 240 8.12 13.18 -1.34
N SER A 241 7.20 13.28 -2.29
CA SER A 241 7.31 12.67 -3.63
C SER A 241 6.66 13.60 -4.64
N LEU A 242 7.11 13.68 -5.89
CA LEU A 242 6.56 14.65 -6.85
C LEU A 242 5.50 14.05 -7.78
N ALA A 243 4.58 14.91 -8.23
CA ALA A 243 3.48 14.52 -9.10
C ALA A 243 3.95 14.24 -10.54
N ARG A 244 4.05 12.95 -10.93
CA ARG A 244 4.54 12.40 -12.21
C ARG A 244 4.30 13.24 -13.48
N TYR A 245 3.14 13.88 -13.65
CA TYR A 245 2.76 14.64 -14.87
C TYR A 245 2.84 16.16 -14.73
N PHE A 246 3.59 16.68 -13.76
CA PHE A 246 3.71 18.12 -13.51
C PHE A 246 5.12 18.62 -13.82
N TRP A 247 5.21 19.70 -14.61
CA TRP A 247 6.45 20.25 -15.18
C TRP A 247 6.63 21.72 -14.82
N LYS A 248 7.88 22.21 -14.88
CA LYS A 248 8.19 23.65 -14.72
C LYS A 248 7.29 24.51 -15.62
N ASN A 249 6.70 25.54 -15.03
CA ASN A 249 5.79 26.46 -15.71
C ASN A 249 6.56 27.49 -16.53
N PRO A 250 6.51 27.48 -17.88
CA PRO A 250 7.27 28.43 -18.70
C PRO A 250 6.72 29.87 -18.62
N ASN A 251 5.62 30.09 -17.90
CA ASN A 251 4.98 31.40 -17.75
C ASN A 251 5.33 32.12 -16.43
N THR A 252 6.19 31.53 -15.59
CA THR A 252 6.66 32.15 -14.33
C THR A 252 8.20 32.17 -14.25
N PRO A 253 8.83 33.21 -13.66
CA PRO A 253 10.29 33.37 -13.68
C PRO A 253 11.09 32.28 -12.95
N ASP A 254 10.45 31.62 -11.99
CA ASP A 254 10.98 30.52 -11.16
C ASP A 254 10.56 29.13 -11.67
N GLY A 255 9.64 29.06 -12.64
CA GLY A 255 9.02 27.83 -13.10
C GLY A 255 7.96 27.24 -12.16
N LEU A 256 7.51 27.99 -11.15
CA LEU A 256 6.58 27.51 -10.11
C LEU A 256 5.18 28.18 -10.19
N PRO A 257 4.15 27.57 -9.59
CA PRO A 257 4.06 26.14 -9.29
C PRO A 257 4.05 25.33 -10.60
N TYR A 258 4.46 24.06 -10.54
CA TYR A 258 4.49 23.20 -11.71
C TYR A 258 3.09 23.01 -12.33
N ILE A 259 3.02 22.95 -13.66
CA ILE A 259 1.78 22.80 -14.44
C ILE A 259 1.63 21.37 -14.96
N ARG A 260 0.40 20.87 -15.03
CA ARG A 260 0.12 19.52 -15.53
C ARG A 260 0.30 19.46 -17.05
N ILE A 261 1.17 18.57 -17.53
CA ILE A 261 1.25 18.16 -18.93
C ILE A 261 0.90 16.67 -18.97
N ASP A 262 -0.37 16.38 -19.24
CA ASP A 262 -0.91 15.03 -19.04
C ASP A 262 -0.30 14.01 -19.99
N GLY A 263 -0.10 12.78 -19.50
CA GLY A 263 0.55 11.71 -20.27
C GLY A 263 2.05 11.89 -20.53
N LYS A 264 2.69 12.97 -20.04
CA LYS A 264 4.15 13.17 -20.14
C LYS A 264 4.80 13.07 -18.76
N PRO A 265 5.47 11.95 -18.41
CA PRO A 265 6.22 11.83 -17.17
C PRO A 265 7.36 12.84 -17.10
N ASN A 266 7.45 13.61 -16.01
CA ASN A 266 8.56 14.53 -15.74
C ASN A 266 9.65 13.80 -14.93
N PRO A 267 10.86 13.56 -15.46
CA PRO A 267 11.95 12.89 -14.74
C PRO A 267 12.47 13.69 -13.53
N ASP A 268 12.09 14.96 -13.38
CA ASP A 268 12.32 15.71 -12.14
C ASP A 268 11.65 15.04 -10.92
N MET A 269 10.70 14.09 -11.10
CA MET A 269 10.17 13.30 -9.99
C MET A 269 11.24 12.46 -9.27
N ASP A 270 12.27 12.01 -10.00
CA ASP A 270 13.32 11.15 -9.46
C ASP A 270 14.40 11.97 -8.70
N SER A 271 14.31 13.31 -8.74
CA SER A 271 15.10 14.19 -7.87
C SER A 271 14.68 14.13 -6.39
N VAL A 272 13.52 13.55 -6.09
CA VAL A 272 13.00 13.36 -4.73
C VAL A 272 12.84 11.87 -4.48
N GLN A 273 13.88 11.27 -3.91
CA GLN A 273 14.05 9.82 -3.92
C GLN A 273 13.24 9.09 -2.83
N ASP A 274 12.62 9.79 -1.88
CA ASP A 274 11.85 9.20 -0.77
C ASP A 274 10.84 8.14 -1.27
N TYR A 275 10.22 8.35 -2.44
CA TYR A 275 9.35 7.34 -3.07
C TYR A 275 10.10 6.06 -3.38
N ARG A 276 11.16 6.11 -4.20
CA ARG A 276 11.94 4.93 -4.59
C ARG A 276 12.52 4.23 -3.36
N LEU A 277 13.04 4.99 -2.40
CA LEU A 277 13.69 4.47 -1.20
C LEU A 277 12.70 3.81 -0.23
N LEU A 278 11.54 4.41 0.03
CA LEU A 278 10.46 3.81 0.84
C LEU A 278 10.02 2.47 0.25
N ARG A 279 9.80 2.45 -1.07
CA ARG A 279 9.29 1.29 -1.81
C ARG A 279 10.33 0.17 -1.88
N ARG A 280 11.60 0.53 -2.07
CA ARG A 280 12.73 -0.41 -1.99
C ARG A 280 12.95 -0.92 -0.57
N MET A 281 12.85 -0.09 0.45
CA MET A 281 12.96 -0.51 1.86
C MET A 281 11.87 -1.53 2.24
N PHE A 282 10.60 -1.28 1.89
CA PHE A 282 9.52 -2.25 2.10
C PHE A 282 9.76 -3.58 1.36
N ARG A 283 10.18 -3.52 0.09
CA ARG A 283 10.52 -4.70 -0.73
C ARG A 283 11.67 -5.52 -0.14
N ASP A 284 12.76 -4.83 0.20
CA ASP A 284 14.00 -5.43 0.65
C ASP A 284 13.80 -6.08 2.03
N CYS A 285 13.10 -5.41 2.94
CA CYS A 285 12.68 -6.00 4.20
C CYS A 285 11.78 -7.23 3.98
N TYR A 286 10.82 -7.17 3.05
CA TYR A 286 9.96 -8.31 2.71
C TYR A 286 10.78 -9.52 2.26
N TYR A 287 11.61 -9.41 1.21
CA TYR A 287 12.41 -10.54 0.71
C TYR A 287 13.40 -11.08 1.78
N MET A 288 14.02 -10.22 2.57
CA MET A 288 14.86 -10.66 3.69
C MET A 288 14.05 -11.37 4.78
N GLY A 289 12.82 -10.95 5.06
CA GLY A 289 11.91 -11.61 6.01
C GLY A 289 11.51 -13.01 5.52
N GLN A 290 11.26 -13.13 4.21
CA GLN A 290 11.02 -14.41 3.55
C GLN A 290 12.24 -15.34 3.61
N ALA A 291 13.43 -14.82 3.33
CA ALA A 291 14.66 -15.59 3.44
C ALA A 291 14.93 -16.04 4.89
N TYR A 292 14.69 -15.19 5.89
CA TYR A 292 14.78 -15.58 7.31
C TYR A 292 13.76 -16.67 7.67
N PHE A 293 12.49 -16.54 7.23
CA PHE A 293 11.46 -17.56 7.50
C PHE A 293 11.90 -18.95 7.01
N TRP A 294 12.49 -19.00 5.81
CA TRP A 294 12.96 -20.23 5.18
C TRP A 294 14.26 -20.78 5.77
N THR A 295 15.26 -19.92 5.98
CA THR A 295 16.65 -20.35 6.27
C THR A 295 17.01 -20.26 7.75
N GLY A 296 16.30 -19.46 8.54
CA GLY A 296 16.66 -19.10 9.92
C GLY A 296 17.92 -18.24 10.04
N ASP A 297 18.45 -17.68 8.93
CA ASP A 297 19.69 -16.90 8.93
C ASP A 297 19.50 -15.50 9.53
N GLU A 298 20.01 -15.31 10.75
CA GLU A 298 19.92 -14.07 11.52
C GLU A 298 20.43 -12.83 10.76
N ARG A 299 21.34 -12.97 9.79
CA ARG A 299 21.88 -11.84 8.98
C ARG A 299 20.78 -11.03 8.29
N TYR A 300 19.72 -11.71 7.83
CA TYR A 300 18.55 -11.05 7.25
C TYR A 300 17.77 -10.26 8.30
N ALA A 301 17.58 -10.82 9.51
CA ALA A 301 16.89 -10.16 10.60
C ALA A 301 17.68 -8.95 11.14
N GLU A 302 19.00 -9.07 11.28
CA GLU A 302 19.92 -7.97 11.61
C GLU A 302 19.77 -6.81 10.62
N LYS A 303 19.74 -7.10 9.31
CA LYS A 303 19.58 -6.08 8.27
C LYS A 303 18.18 -5.43 8.30
N ILE A 304 17.11 -6.20 8.53
CA ILE A 304 15.73 -5.66 8.68
C ILE A 304 15.65 -4.73 9.89
N VAL A 305 16.17 -5.15 11.05
CA VAL A 305 16.25 -4.35 12.27
C VAL A 305 16.96 -3.02 11.99
N TYR A 306 18.11 -3.06 11.31
CA TYR A 306 18.84 -1.87 10.88
C TYR A 306 18.02 -0.97 9.92
N ARG A 307 17.36 -1.53 8.90
CA ARG A 307 16.53 -0.74 7.96
C ARG A 307 15.32 -0.09 8.63
N VAL A 308 14.70 -0.76 9.59
CA VAL A 308 13.58 -0.21 10.38
C VAL A 308 14.04 0.96 11.24
N LYS A 309 15.15 0.80 11.97
CA LYS A 309 15.73 1.88 12.78
C LYS A 309 16.07 3.09 11.90
N GLN A 310 16.78 2.85 10.80
CA GLN A 310 17.19 3.88 9.84
C GLN A 310 16.02 4.67 9.24
N TRP A 311 14.92 4.01 8.85
CA TRP A 311 13.78 4.70 8.21
C TRP A 311 12.80 5.34 9.21
N PHE A 312 12.59 4.74 10.40
CA PHE A 312 11.47 5.14 11.27
C PHE A 312 11.88 5.73 12.63
N LEU A 313 13.03 5.35 13.19
CA LEU A 313 13.32 5.56 14.61
C LEU A 313 14.49 6.52 14.84
N ASP A 314 15.62 6.26 14.18
CA ASP A 314 16.90 6.97 14.40
C ASP A 314 16.76 8.47 14.10
N ASP A 315 17.09 9.33 15.09
CA ASP A 315 16.86 10.78 15.04
C ASP A 315 17.46 11.45 13.79
N GLU A 316 18.62 10.99 13.32
CA GLU A 316 19.34 11.58 12.19
C GLU A 316 18.72 11.25 10.82
N THR A 317 17.98 10.16 10.69
CA THR A 317 17.55 9.60 9.38
C THR A 317 16.06 9.30 9.26
N ARG A 318 15.29 9.30 10.36
CA ARG A 318 13.89 8.87 10.31
C ARG A 318 12.99 9.76 9.45
N MET A 319 11.91 9.15 8.96
CA MET A 319 10.73 9.80 8.40
C MET A 319 9.80 10.30 9.51
N ASN A 320 9.20 11.49 9.36
CA ASN A 320 8.09 11.94 10.20
C ASN A 320 6.81 11.11 9.92
N PRO A 321 5.95 10.85 10.92
CA PRO A 321 4.76 10.01 10.77
C PRO A 321 3.60 10.72 10.02
N ASN A 322 3.84 11.14 8.79
CA ASN A 322 2.86 11.75 7.88
C ASN A 322 3.35 11.68 6.41
N VAL A 323 2.45 11.82 5.45
CA VAL A 323 2.81 12.01 4.02
C VAL A 323 2.19 13.28 3.41
N LYS A 324 2.25 14.40 4.17
CA LYS A 324 1.71 15.72 3.78
C LYS A 324 2.20 16.22 2.42
N PHE A 325 3.39 15.81 1.99
CA PHE A 325 4.03 16.27 0.75
C PHE A 325 4.21 15.15 -0.28
N ALA A 326 3.48 14.03 -0.14
CA ALA A 326 3.43 13.01 -1.17
C ALA A 326 2.62 13.46 -2.39
N SER A 327 3.11 13.08 -3.57
CA SER A 327 2.67 13.50 -4.89
C SER A 327 2.46 15.01 -5.03
N LEU A 328 3.39 15.78 -4.44
CA LEU A 328 3.50 17.23 -4.47
C LEU A 328 3.63 17.76 -5.90
N ILE A 329 2.83 18.78 -6.21
CA ILE A 329 3.07 19.67 -7.34
C ILE A 329 4.10 20.69 -6.85
N PHE A 330 5.32 20.65 -7.39
CA PHE A 330 6.40 21.47 -6.85
C PHE A 330 6.06 22.97 -6.94
N GLY A 331 6.26 23.71 -5.84
CA GLY A 331 5.77 25.08 -5.66
C GLY A 331 4.37 25.23 -5.04
N ASN A 332 3.65 24.14 -4.75
CA ASN A 332 2.48 24.17 -3.86
C ASN A 332 2.88 23.97 -2.39
N ASN A 333 2.01 24.40 -1.46
CA ASN A 333 2.24 24.28 -0.02
C ASN A 333 1.99 22.87 0.55
N LEU A 334 1.32 21.97 -0.20
CA LEU A 334 0.94 20.62 0.24
C LEU A 334 0.93 19.64 -0.93
N GLY A 335 1.05 18.36 -0.60
CA GLY A 335 0.88 17.21 -1.47
C GLY A 335 -0.57 16.99 -1.94
N ARG A 336 -0.83 15.82 -2.51
CA ARG A 336 -2.15 15.44 -3.04
C ARG A 336 -2.64 14.14 -2.40
N ALA A 337 -3.96 13.94 -2.39
CA ALA A 337 -4.57 12.69 -1.91
C ALA A 337 -3.88 11.45 -2.49
N GLN A 338 -3.64 11.47 -3.81
CA GLN A 338 -3.00 10.39 -4.57
C GLN A 338 -1.59 9.99 -4.11
N GLY A 339 -0.93 10.77 -3.24
CA GLY A 339 0.36 10.41 -2.64
C GLY A 339 0.23 9.55 -1.38
N VAL A 340 -0.96 9.45 -0.79
CA VAL A 340 -1.23 8.52 0.32
C VAL A 340 -1.13 7.07 -0.15
N LEU A 341 -1.38 6.81 -1.44
CA LEU A 341 -1.05 5.56 -2.11
C LEU A 341 0.43 5.15 -1.95
N ASP A 342 1.40 6.06 -1.83
CA ASP A 342 2.83 5.70 -1.85
C ASP A 342 3.19 4.67 -0.75
N MET A 343 2.53 4.77 0.41
CA MET A 343 2.65 3.88 1.57
C MET A 343 1.98 2.50 1.40
N PHE A 344 1.34 2.17 0.27
CA PHE A 344 0.43 1.01 0.20
C PHE A 344 1.04 -0.37 0.51
N LYS A 345 2.37 -0.49 0.45
CA LYS A 345 3.11 -1.74 0.69
C LYS A 345 3.68 -1.92 2.09
N VAL A 346 3.21 -1.11 3.05
CA VAL A 346 3.62 -1.24 4.45
C VAL A 346 3.36 -2.65 5.03
N TYR A 347 2.37 -3.39 4.51
CA TYR A 347 2.13 -4.79 4.89
C TYR A 347 3.38 -5.67 4.76
N GLY A 348 4.15 -5.54 3.69
CA GLY A 348 5.36 -6.36 3.47
C GLY A 348 6.46 -6.12 4.51
N LEU A 349 6.47 -4.95 5.16
CA LEU A 349 7.34 -4.70 6.31
C LEU A 349 6.80 -5.36 7.59
N PHE A 350 5.49 -5.36 7.79
CA PHE A 350 4.87 -6.03 8.93
C PHE A 350 4.98 -7.56 8.81
N ASP A 351 4.83 -8.11 7.60
CA ASP A 351 5.11 -9.52 7.28
C ASP A 351 6.56 -9.88 7.59
N ALA A 352 7.52 -9.04 7.19
CA ALA A 352 8.94 -9.24 7.50
C ALA A 352 9.22 -9.22 9.01
N LEU A 353 8.69 -8.22 9.73
CA LEU A 353 8.81 -8.13 11.19
C LEU A 353 8.15 -9.33 11.89
N LYS A 354 7.04 -9.84 11.37
CA LYS A 354 6.36 -11.03 11.86
C LYS A 354 7.16 -12.30 11.59
N ALA A 355 7.81 -12.40 10.44
CA ALA A 355 8.70 -13.51 10.10
C ALA A 355 9.92 -13.56 11.04
N ILE A 356 10.52 -12.41 11.35
CA ILE A 356 11.71 -12.33 12.23
C ILE A 356 11.39 -12.26 13.74
N GLN A 357 10.15 -12.50 14.18
CA GLN A 357 9.78 -12.31 15.60
C GLN A 357 10.61 -13.17 16.59
N GLU A 358 11.07 -14.34 16.16
CA GLU A 358 11.91 -15.27 16.94
C GLU A 358 13.42 -15.15 16.62
N SER A 359 13.85 -14.02 16.06
CA SER A 359 15.27 -13.74 15.77
C SER A 359 15.98 -13.20 17.01
N LYS A 360 17.25 -13.59 17.18
CA LYS A 360 18.13 -12.96 18.18
C LYS A 360 18.28 -11.46 17.89
N ALA A 361 18.34 -11.10 16.61
CA ALA A 361 18.43 -9.71 16.16
C ALA A 361 17.28 -8.84 16.71
N LEU A 362 16.02 -9.29 16.58
CA LEU A 362 14.87 -8.55 17.11
C LEU A 362 14.77 -8.65 18.63
N GLN A 363 15.06 -9.81 19.23
CA GLN A 363 15.03 -10.01 20.68
C GLN A 363 16.09 -9.18 21.43
N ALA A 364 17.18 -8.78 20.77
CA ALA A 364 18.18 -7.84 21.29
C ALA A 364 17.71 -6.37 21.30
N GLU A 365 16.65 -6.03 20.56
CA GLU A 365 16.12 -4.66 20.39
C GLU A 365 14.67 -4.58 20.91
N PRO A 366 14.41 -4.83 22.22
CA PRO A 366 13.06 -5.02 22.77
C PRO A 366 12.13 -3.81 22.64
N TYR A 367 12.67 -2.62 22.40
CA TYR A 367 11.91 -1.40 22.18
C TYR A 367 11.55 -1.14 20.71
N LEU A 368 12.18 -1.81 19.73
CA LEU A 368 11.98 -1.53 18.30
C LEU A 368 10.52 -1.66 17.87
N ILE A 369 9.83 -2.74 18.27
CA ILE A 369 8.40 -2.92 17.95
C ILE A 369 7.52 -1.89 18.68
N PRO A 370 7.60 -1.70 20.02
CA PRO A 370 6.90 -0.61 20.71
C PRO A 370 7.12 0.78 20.12
N ASP A 371 8.34 1.09 19.66
CA ASP A 371 8.71 2.40 19.13
C ASP A 371 8.16 2.60 17.71
N LEU A 372 8.23 1.56 16.88
CA LEU A 372 7.58 1.54 15.57
C LEU A 372 6.05 1.61 15.69
N GLN A 373 5.45 0.96 16.69
CA GLN A 373 4.02 1.10 16.99
C GLN A 373 3.64 2.53 17.42
N ARG A 374 4.49 3.22 18.19
CA ARG A 374 4.28 4.65 18.50
C ARG A 374 4.41 5.54 17.26
N TRP A 375 5.26 5.19 16.30
CA TRP A 375 5.32 5.86 14.99
C TRP A 375 4.04 5.63 14.18
N PHE A 376 3.60 4.37 14.04
CA PHE A 376 2.42 4.02 13.26
C PHE A 376 1.10 4.50 13.87
N THR A 377 1.01 4.63 15.20
CA THR A 377 -0.12 5.28 15.85
C THR A 377 -0.24 6.74 15.37
N LYS A 378 0.86 7.52 15.42
CA LYS A 378 0.86 8.91 14.93
C LYS A 378 0.55 9.03 13.43
N TYR A 379 0.99 8.06 12.63
CA TYR A 379 0.65 8.01 11.20
C TYR A 379 -0.83 7.68 10.97
N LEU A 380 -1.40 6.79 11.78
CA LEU A 380 -2.83 6.43 11.74
C LEU A 380 -3.72 7.60 12.20
N ASP A 381 -3.30 8.37 13.21
CA ASP A 381 -3.95 9.61 13.63
C ASP A 381 -3.94 10.62 12.48
N TRP A 382 -2.80 10.76 11.78
CA TRP A 382 -2.71 11.59 10.58
C TRP A 382 -3.61 11.08 9.45
N LEU A 383 -3.68 9.76 9.20
CA LEU A 383 -4.58 9.18 8.19
C LEU A 383 -6.07 9.45 8.47
N ASN A 384 -6.46 9.57 9.74
CA ASN A 384 -7.85 9.84 10.11
C ASN A 384 -8.18 11.34 10.17
N LEU A 385 -7.25 12.20 10.56
CA LEU A 385 -7.47 13.64 10.69
C LEU A 385 -7.16 14.44 9.41
N SER A 386 -6.29 13.92 8.53
CA SER A 386 -5.83 14.65 7.33
C SER A 386 -6.91 14.71 6.23
N PRO A 387 -7.29 15.90 5.73
CA PRO A 387 -8.19 16.03 4.57
C PRO A 387 -7.65 15.34 3.31
N GLN A 388 -6.32 15.29 3.16
CA GLN A 388 -5.63 14.59 2.06
C GLN A 388 -5.86 13.08 2.15
N ALA A 389 -5.72 12.49 3.34
CA ALA A 389 -5.94 11.08 3.58
C ALA A 389 -7.43 10.71 3.52
N ASN A 390 -8.33 11.55 4.04
CA ASN A 390 -9.77 11.35 3.93
C ASN A 390 -10.25 11.42 2.46
N GLN A 391 -9.63 12.23 1.61
CA GLN A 391 -9.92 12.21 0.17
C GLN A 391 -9.50 10.88 -0.49
N GLU A 392 -8.35 10.31 -0.09
CA GLU A 392 -7.89 9.00 -0.61
C GLU A 392 -8.75 7.84 -0.08
N LYS A 393 -9.11 7.85 1.21
CA LYS A 393 -10.04 6.90 1.87
C LYS A 393 -11.37 6.77 1.12
N ASN A 394 -11.87 7.88 0.59
CA ASN A 394 -13.13 7.97 -0.15
C ASN A 394 -12.97 7.89 -1.69
N ALA A 395 -11.78 7.56 -2.20
CA ALA A 395 -11.61 7.23 -3.61
C ALA A 395 -12.38 5.94 -3.97
N ARG A 396 -12.98 5.91 -5.17
CA ARG A 396 -13.82 4.82 -5.68
C ARG A 396 -13.08 3.86 -6.63
N ASN A 397 -11.75 3.86 -6.57
CA ASN A 397 -10.87 3.13 -7.47
C ASN A 397 -9.66 2.59 -6.68
N ASN A 398 -8.62 2.11 -7.36
CA ASN A 398 -7.39 1.55 -6.77
C ASN A 398 -6.81 2.35 -5.59
N HIS A 399 -6.89 3.68 -5.60
CA HIS A 399 -6.47 4.52 -4.48
C HIS A 399 -7.23 4.21 -3.18
N GLY A 400 -8.55 4.01 -3.26
CA GLY A 400 -9.37 3.64 -2.10
C GLY A 400 -9.12 2.20 -1.66
N THR A 401 -8.94 1.29 -2.61
CA THR A 401 -8.58 -0.12 -2.35
C THR A 401 -7.27 -0.22 -1.59
N TYR A 402 -6.21 0.42 -2.09
CA TYR A 402 -4.90 0.42 -1.46
C TYR A 402 -4.80 1.32 -0.21
N PHE A 403 -5.68 2.32 -0.06
CA PHE A 403 -5.89 2.97 1.23
C PHE A 403 -6.42 1.94 2.25
N THR A 404 -7.43 1.15 1.89
CA THR A 404 -8.00 0.16 2.80
C THR A 404 -6.98 -0.92 3.16
N VAL A 405 -6.20 -1.43 2.20
CA VAL A 405 -5.07 -2.36 2.45
C VAL A 405 -4.08 -1.78 3.47
N GLN A 406 -3.54 -0.57 3.25
CA GLN A 406 -2.58 -0.01 4.22
C GLN A 406 -3.21 0.25 5.58
N TYR A 407 -4.47 0.72 5.62
CA TYR A 407 -5.16 1.07 6.86
C TYR A 407 -5.39 -0.16 7.74
N VAL A 408 -5.88 -1.28 7.18
CA VAL A 408 -6.06 -2.51 7.96
C VAL A 408 -4.72 -3.12 8.39
N SER A 409 -3.70 -3.10 7.53
CA SER A 409 -2.35 -3.59 7.87
C SER A 409 -1.74 -2.83 9.06
N ILE A 410 -1.96 -1.52 9.13
CA ILE A 410 -1.51 -0.68 10.25
C ILE A 410 -2.30 -1.00 11.52
N LEU A 411 -3.61 -1.22 11.43
CA LEU A 411 -4.42 -1.64 12.57
C LEU A 411 -3.99 -3.01 13.12
N GLU A 412 -3.73 -3.98 12.24
CA GLU A 412 -3.23 -5.31 12.60
C GLU A 412 -1.86 -5.23 13.31
N PHE A 413 -0.93 -4.43 12.78
CA PHE A 413 0.38 -4.18 13.42
C PHE A 413 0.26 -3.47 14.79
N LEU A 414 -0.77 -2.65 14.99
CA LEU A 414 -1.10 -2.00 16.26
C LEU A 414 -1.99 -2.87 17.18
N GLY A 415 -2.35 -4.09 16.78
CA GLY A 415 -3.23 -4.99 17.53
C GLY A 415 -4.71 -4.57 17.59
N ARG A 416 -5.12 -3.59 16.78
CA ARG A 416 -6.50 -3.05 16.69
C ARG A 416 -7.40 -3.94 15.82
N ASN A 417 -7.40 -5.24 16.09
CA ASN A 417 -7.94 -6.26 15.19
C ASN A 417 -9.43 -6.14 14.91
N GLU A 418 -10.27 -5.78 15.89
CA GLU A 418 -11.72 -5.62 15.63
C GLU A 418 -12.00 -4.38 14.75
N GLU A 419 -11.23 -3.30 14.87
CA GLU A 419 -11.35 -2.15 13.96
C GLU A 419 -10.89 -2.53 12.53
N ALA A 420 -9.85 -3.35 12.41
CA ALA A 420 -9.41 -3.87 11.12
C ALA A 420 -10.54 -4.70 10.48
N ARG A 421 -11.18 -5.57 11.28
CA ARG A 421 -12.32 -6.40 10.91
C ARG A 421 -13.57 -5.59 10.54
N GLU A 422 -13.89 -4.51 11.26
CA GLU A 422 -14.96 -3.57 10.90
C GLU A 422 -14.70 -2.91 9.54
N VAL A 423 -13.46 -2.47 9.28
CA VAL A 423 -13.05 -1.88 7.99
C VAL A 423 -13.10 -2.93 6.86
N MET A 424 -12.76 -4.19 7.12
CA MET A 424 -12.92 -5.29 6.17
C MET A 424 -14.40 -5.59 5.87
N LEU A 425 -15.29 -5.52 6.86
CA LEU A 425 -16.74 -5.67 6.66
C LEU A 425 -17.32 -4.54 5.80
N ASP A 426 -16.90 -3.29 6.05
CA ASP A 426 -17.25 -2.10 5.25
C ASP A 426 -16.71 -2.18 3.81
N ALA A 427 -15.53 -2.79 3.62
CA ALA A 427 -14.93 -2.99 2.30
C ALA A 427 -15.76 -3.86 1.35
N LYS A 428 -16.65 -4.73 1.86
CA LYS A 428 -17.61 -5.48 1.03
C LYS A 428 -18.40 -4.53 0.12
N GLN A 429 -18.99 -3.49 0.71
CA GLN A 429 -19.71 -2.46 -0.05
C GLN A 429 -18.75 -1.48 -0.73
N LYS A 430 -17.83 -0.86 0.03
CA LYS A 430 -17.01 0.27 -0.44
C LYS A 430 -15.84 -0.09 -1.36
N ARG A 431 -15.55 -1.38 -1.56
CA ARG A 431 -14.53 -1.90 -2.47
C ARG A 431 -15.11 -2.90 -3.46
N ILE A 432 -15.56 -4.06 -3.01
CA ILE A 432 -16.03 -5.12 -3.93
C ILE A 432 -17.28 -4.67 -4.69
N GLY A 433 -18.36 -4.32 -3.97
CA GLY A 433 -19.66 -4.01 -4.56
C GLY A 433 -19.69 -2.73 -5.40
N SER A 434 -18.92 -1.71 -5.03
CA SER A 434 -18.91 -0.41 -5.72
C SER A 434 -17.84 -0.29 -6.82
N GLN A 435 -16.96 -1.27 -7.01
CA GLN A 435 -15.90 -1.22 -8.04
C GLN A 435 -15.98 -2.32 -9.12
N ILE A 436 -16.60 -3.47 -8.85
CA ILE A 436 -16.71 -4.57 -9.84
C ILE A 436 -18.11 -4.59 -10.45
N ARG A 437 -18.23 -4.50 -11.78
CA ARG A 437 -19.50 -4.65 -12.51
C ARG A 437 -19.92 -6.11 -12.62
N LYS A 438 -21.22 -6.35 -12.84
CA LYS A 438 -21.84 -7.67 -13.12
C LYS A 438 -21.11 -8.54 -14.15
N ASP A 439 -20.38 -7.94 -15.10
CA ASP A 439 -19.58 -8.64 -16.12
C ASP A 439 -18.10 -8.86 -15.73
N GLY A 440 -17.70 -8.48 -14.51
CA GLY A 440 -16.32 -8.52 -14.00
C GLY A 440 -15.48 -7.27 -14.31
N ALA A 441 -15.96 -6.37 -15.16
CA ALA A 441 -15.21 -5.17 -15.52
C ALA A 441 -15.11 -4.17 -14.35
N GLN A 442 -14.03 -3.39 -14.31
CA GLN A 442 -13.76 -2.42 -13.25
C GLN A 442 -13.86 -0.98 -13.78
N PRO A 443 -15.06 -0.38 -13.87
CA PRO A 443 -15.34 0.81 -14.69
C PRO A 443 -14.53 2.07 -14.34
N HIS A 444 -14.09 2.22 -13.09
CA HIS A 444 -13.20 3.31 -12.70
C HIS A 444 -11.79 3.17 -13.28
N GLU A 445 -11.37 1.94 -13.60
CA GLU A 445 -10.07 1.61 -14.18
C GLU A 445 -10.13 1.41 -15.69
N THR A 446 -11.24 0.90 -16.21
CA THR A 446 -11.43 0.77 -17.66
C THR A 446 -11.64 2.12 -18.36
N ALA A 447 -12.00 3.17 -17.61
CA ALA A 447 -12.02 4.56 -18.08
C ALA A 447 -10.63 5.25 -18.14
N ARG A 448 -9.53 4.53 -17.93
CA ARG A 448 -8.16 5.08 -17.83
C ARG A 448 -7.35 4.81 -19.13
N PRO A 449 -6.38 5.66 -19.52
CA PRO A 449 -5.62 5.46 -20.78
C PRO A 449 -4.74 4.20 -20.87
N ILE A 450 -4.40 3.60 -19.73
CA ILE A 450 -3.73 2.29 -19.63
C ILE A 450 -4.64 1.35 -18.82
N SER A 451 -5.86 1.18 -19.34
CA SER A 451 -7.00 0.58 -18.63
C SER A 451 -6.72 -0.85 -18.14
N PHE A 452 -5.98 -1.64 -18.92
CA PHE A 452 -5.68 -3.03 -18.55
C PHE A 452 -4.76 -3.09 -17.32
N PHE A 453 -3.70 -2.26 -17.30
CA PHE A 453 -2.81 -2.11 -16.15
C PHE A 453 -3.59 -1.69 -14.89
N TYR A 454 -4.42 -0.65 -14.97
CA TYR A 454 -5.16 -0.18 -13.79
C TYR A 454 -6.19 -1.21 -13.29
N SER A 455 -6.80 -2.00 -14.18
CA SER A 455 -7.73 -3.08 -13.80
C SER A 455 -7.00 -4.23 -13.08
N THR A 456 -5.82 -4.61 -13.57
CA THR A 456 -4.93 -5.59 -12.92
C THR A 456 -4.46 -5.07 -11.55
N PHE A 457 -3.99 -3.83 -11.50
CA PHE A 457 -3.47 -3.19 -10.29
C PHE A 457 -4.52 -3.07 -9.17
N ASN A 458 -5.75 -2.66 -9.50
CA ASN A 458 -6.83 -2.62 -8.51
C ASN A 458 -7.19 -4.03 -8.03
N LEU A 459 -7.26 -5.02 -8.94
CA LEU A 459 -7.63 -6.39 -8.59
C LEU A 459 -6.61 -7.05 -7.66
N GLN A 460 -5.30 -6.84 -7.89
CA GLN A 460 -4.25 -7.22 -6.94
C GLN A 460 -4.49 -6.64 -5.53
N GLY A 461 -4.95 -5.39 -5.43
CA GLY A 461 -5.30 -4.74 -4.16
C GLY A 461 -6.57 -5.32 -3.51
N LEU A 462 -7.59 -5.65 -4.31
CA LEU A 462 -8.82 -6.30 -3.82
C LEU A 462 -8.54 -7.73 -3.32
N MET A 463 -7.65 -8.46 -4.00
CA MET A 463 -7.19 -9.80 -3.60
C MET A 463 -6.34 -9.75 -2.32
N GLN A 464 -5.38 -8.82 -2.21
CA GLN A 464 -4.61 -8.62 -0.98
C GLN A 464 -5.53 -8.32 0.22
N LEU A 465 -6.54 -7.47 0.01
CA LEU A 465 -7.52 -7.15 1.05
C LEU A 465 -8.38 -8.37 1.43
N ALA A 466 -8.68 -9.26 0.49
CA ALA A 466 -9.40 -10.51 0.76
C ALA A 466 -8.55 -11.50 1.58
N ILE A 467 -7.25 -11.65 1.27
CA ILE A 467 -6.30 -12.46 2.06
C ILE A 467 -6.24 -11.98 3.51
N GLN A 468 -6.16 -10.66 3.73
CA GLN A 468 -6.19 -10.10 5.08
C GLN A 468 -7.54 -10.36 5.77
N ALA A 469 -8.65 -10.15 5.06
CA ALA A 469 -9.99 -10.30 5.59
C ALA A 469 -10.35 -11.74 6.00
N ASP A 470 -9.82 -12.76 5.31
CA ASP A 470 -9.98 -14.16 5.71
C ASP A 470 -9.43 -14.43 7.13
N THR A 471 -8.32 -13.78 7.53
CA THR A 471 -7.71 -13.97 8.85
C THR A 471 -8.58 -13.47 10.02
N HIS A 472 -9.58 -12.62 9.74
CA HIS A 472 -10.58 -12.15 10.70
C HIS A 472 -11.99 -12.75 10.45
N GLY A 473 -12.08 -13.77 9.60
CA GLY A 473 -13.33 -14.44 9.23
C GLY A 473 -14.28 -13.61 8.37
N VAL A 474 -13.74 -12.67 7.58
CA VAL A 474 -14.52 -11.75 6.74
C VAL A 474 -14.34 -12.10 5.25
N ASP A 475 -15.14 -13.06 4.78
CA ASP A 475 -15.10 -13.51 3.37
C ASP A 475 -15.39 -12.35 2.39
N LEU A 476 -14.35 -11.87 1.70
CA LEU A 476 -14.47 -10.92 0.58
C LEU A 476 -14.47 -11.62 -0.79
N TRP A 477 -13.90 -12.83 -0.87
CA TRP A 477 -13.78 -13.59 -2.11
C TRP A 477 -15.14 -13.93 -2.74
N HIS A 478 -16.09 -14.39 -1.93
CA HIS A 478 -17.44 -14.77 -2.38
C HIS A 478 -18.46 -13.65 -2.21
N TYR A 479 -18.06 -12.47 -1.70
CA TYR A 479 -18.98 -11.36 -1.55
C TYR A 479 -19.42 -10.82 -2.91
N LYS A 480 -20.74 -10.83 -3.15
CA LYS A 480 -21.37 -10.30 -4.35
C LYS A 480 -22.17 -9.04 -3.97
N GLY A 481 -21.68 -7.87 -4.41
CA GLY A 481 -22.30 -6.60 -4.04
C GLY A 481 -23.69 -6.37 -4.63
N PRO A 482 -24.52 -5.51 -4.01
CA PRO A 482 -25.75 -5.03 -4.63
C PRO A 482 -25.43 -4.32 -5.95
N TYR A 483 -26.38 -4.32 -6.89
CA TYR A 483 -26.24 -3.62 -8.15
C TYR A 483 -26.65 -2.15 -7.99
N GLU A 484 -25.77 -1.23 -8.34
CA GLU A 484 -25.96 0.22 -8.21
C GLU A 484 -25.71 0.95 -9.54
N LYS A 485 -26.22 2.18 -9.66
CA LYS A 485 -25.96 3.07 -10.81
C LYS A 485 -25.36 4.43 -10.41
N PRO A 486 -24.20 4.47 -9.74
CA PRO A 486 -23.62 5.71 -9.24
C PRO A 486 -23.22 6.66 -10.38
N MET A 487 -23.42 7.96 -10.15
CA MET A 487 -22.78 9.00 -10.95
C MET A 487 -21.27 9.00 -10.67
N VAL A 488 -20.46 8.84 -11.72
CA VAL A 488 -19.00 8.78 -11.67
C VAL A 488 -18.37 9.88 -12.49
N ARG A 489 -17.47 10.62 -11.84
CA ARG A 489 -16.72 11.73 -12.41
C ARG A 489 -15.41 11.21 -13.00
N VAL A 490 -15.32 11.17 -14.33
CA VAL A 490 -14.11 10.74 -15.05
C VAL A 490 -13.06 11.84 -15.07
N ASN A 491 -13.48 13.11 -15.16
CA ASN A 491 -12.59 14.26 -15.02
C ASN A 491 -13.33 15.51 -14.48
N SER A 492 -12.64 16.64 -14.37
CA SER A 492 -13.21 17.88 -13.80
C SER A 492 -14.46 18.40 -14.54
N LYS A 493 -14.64 18.06 -15.82
CA LYS A 493 -15.74 18.51 -16.69
C LYS A 493 -16.74 17.41 -17.08
N VAL A 494 -16.44 16.14 -16.79
CA VAL A 494 -17.16 14.98 -17.34
C VAL A 494 -17.54 14.00 -16.23
N SER A 495 -18.83 13.71 -16.14
CA SER A 495 -19.40 12.64 -15.32
C SER A 495 -20.41 11.83 -16.14
N TYR A 496 -20.48 10.54 -15.88
CA TYR A 496 -21.46 9.62 -16.45
C TYR A 496 -22.08 8.77 -15.35
N GLN A 497 -23.32 8.32 -15.52
CA GLN A 497 -23.79 7.17 -14.76
C GLN A 497 -23.07 5.92 -15.27
N ILE A 498 -22.48 5.17 -14.35
CA ILE A 498 -22.03 3.81 -14.63
C ILE A 498 -22.87 2.84 -13.81
N GLU A 499 -22.94 1.60 -14.26
CA GLU A 499 -23.44 0.50 -13.44
C GLU A 499 -22.25 -0.08 -12.66
N VAL A 500 -22.47 -0.54 -11.42
CA VAL A 500 -21.49 -1.27 -10.60
C VAL A 500 -22.20 -2.36 -9.80
N GLY A 501 -21.43 -3.29 -9.23
CA GLY A 501 -21.93 -4.37 -8.39
C GLY A 501 -22.60 -5.49 -9.17
N GLY A 502 -23.16 -6.45 -8.43
CA GLY A 502 -23.68 -7.70 -8.99
C GLY A 502 -22.60 -8.73 -9.39
N ALA A 503 -21.37 -8.58 -8.90
CA ALA A 503 -20.21 -9.44 -9.19
C ALA A 503 -19.29 -9.61 -7.96
N THR A 504 -18.31 -10.52 -8.10
CA THR A 504 -17.34 -10.99 -7.11
C THR A 504 -15.90 -10.75 -7.59
N ILE A 505 -14.90 -11.07 -6.74
CA ILE A 505 -13.49 -11.07 -7.16
C ILE A 505 -13.24 -12.13 -8.26
N GLU A 506 -13.85 -13.33 -8.16
CA GLU A 506 -13.79 -14.35 -9.22
C GLU A 506 -14.24 -13.79 -10.59
N ASP A 507 -15.38 -13.11 -10.64
CA ASP A 507 -15.92 -12.53 -11.88
C ASP A 507 -14.89 -11.56 -12.53
N ALA A 508 -14.20 -10.76 -11.72
CA ALA A 508 -13.18 -9.82 -12.18
C ALA A 508 -11.88 -10.48 -12.67
N ILE A 509 -11.43 -11.55 -11.99
CA ILE A 509 -10.25 -12.32 -12.44
C ILE A 509 -10.57 -13.03 -13.77
N ARG A 510 -11.79 -13.59 -13.92
CA ARG A 510 -12.23 -14.22 -15.18
C ARG A 510 -12.26 -13.22 -16.33
N TYR A 511 -12.75 -12.00 -16.07
CA TYR A 511 -12.76 -10.92 -17.06
C TYR A 511 -11.35 -10.61 -17.58
N LEU A 512 -10.38 -10.40 -16.69
CA LEU A 512 -9.00 -10.11 -17.11
C LEU A 512 -8.31 -11.31 -17.76
N ALA A 513 -8.54 -12.54 -17.28
CA ALA A 513 -8.00 -13.76 -17.89
C ALA A 513 -8.41 -13.89 -19.35
N ILE A 514 -9.70 -13.69 -19.65
CA ILE A 514 -10.23 -13.74 -21.02
C ILE A 514 -9.55 -12.68 -21.91
N TYR A 515 -9.34 -11.45 -21.44
CA TYR A 515 -8.74 -10.37 -22.25
C TYR A 515 -7.20 -10.32 -22.24
N ALA A 516 -6.53 -11.17 -21.47
CA ALA A 516 -5.08 -11.36 -21.50
C ALA A 516 -4.65 -12.32 -22.64
N VAL A 517 -5.44 -13.35 -22.92
CA VAL A 517 -5.16 -14.35 -23.97
C VAL A 517 -5.54 -13.83 -25.36
N LYS A 518 -6.66 -13.10 -25.44
CA LYS A 518 -7.20 -12.44 -26.63
C LYS A 518 -6.21 -11.50 -27.33
N ASP A 519 -6.55 -11.10 -28.57
CA ASP A 519 -5.78 -10.06 -29.24
C ASP A 519 -5.89 -8.70 -28.52
N VAL A 520 -4.87 -7.86 -28.69
CA VAL A 520 -4.81 -6.52 -28.07
C VAL A 520 -6.02 -5.67 -28.47
N SER A 521 -6.50 -5.80 -29.72
CA SER A 521 -7.64 -5.05 -30.26
C SER A 521 -9.02 -5.50 -29.76
N GLU A 522 -9.14 -6.69 -29.14
CA GLU A 522 -10.43 -7.18 -28.62
C GLU A 522 -10.84 -6.53 -27.29
N TRP A 523 -9.91 -5.85 -26.60
CA TRP A 523 -10.19 -5.17 -25.34
C TRP A 523 -11.09 -3.94 -25.58
N PRO A 524 -12.30 -3.88 -24.96
CA PRO A 524 -13.34 -2.93 -25.36
C PRO A 524 -13.13 -1.49 -24.80
N TYR A 525 -11.91 -1.14 -24.39
CA TYR A 525 -11.60 0.10 -23.67
C TYR A 525 -10.30 0.75 -24.15
N PRO A 526 -10.10 2.07 -23.93
CA PRO A 526 -8.86 2.76 -24.33
C PRO A 526 -7.65 2.21 -23.56
N ASP A 527 -6.70 1.61 -24.27
CA ASP A 527 -5.51 1.01 -23.68
C ASP A 527 -4.28 1.34 -24.53
N SER A 528 -3.29 1.97 -23.90
CA SER A 528 -2.01 2.40 -24.50
C SER A 528 -0.81 1.88 -23.70
N GLY A 529 -1.03 0.84 -22.89
CA GLY A 529 -0.04 0.24 -22.01
C GLY A 529 0.27 -1.20 -22.37
N THR A 530 1.35 -1.72 -21.80
CA THR A 530 1.72 -3.14 -21.86
C THR A 530 0.78 -3.99 -21.00
N ARG A 531 0.34 -5.13 -21.51
CA ARG A 531 -0.49 -6.09 -20.75
C ARG A 531 0.37 -7.17 -20.13
N SER A 532 0.44 -7.19 -18.80
CA SER A 532 1.11 -8.26 -18.06
C SER A 532 0.23 -9.49 -17.99
N VAL A 533 0.35 -10.38 -18.99
CA VAL A 533 -0.26 -11.72 -18.97
C VAL A 533 0.22 -12.50 -17.74
N SER A 534 1.51 -12.33 -17.40
CA SER A 534 2.14 -12.79 -16.16
C SER A 534 1.32 -12.47 -14.91
N ASP A 535 0.93 -11.21 -14.67
CA ASP A 535 0.18 -10.84 -13.47
C ASP A 535 -1.24 -11.43 -13.46
N VAL A 536 -1.87 -11.57 -14.62
CA VAL A 536 -3.19 -12.20 -14.74
C VAL A 536 -3.12 -13.70 -14.47
N LEU A 537 -2.04 -14.38 -14.89
CA LEU A 537 -1.80 -15.79 -14.59
C LEU A 537 -1.62 -16.06 -13.09
N LYS A 538 -0.91 -15.17 -12.37
CA LYS A 538 -0.83 -15.21 -10.89
C LYS A 538 -2.22 -15.14 -10.27
N MET A 539 -3.04 -14.17 -10.71
CA MET A 539 -4.40 -13.99 -10.19
C MET A 539 -5.30 -15.20 -10.49
N ALA A 540 -5.23 -15.77 -11.70
CA ALA A 540 -5.96 -16.98 -12.07
C ALA A 540 -5.59 -18.20 -11.21
N LYS A 541 -4.31 -18.35 -10.84
CA LYS A 541 -3.86 -19.44 -9.94
C LYS A 541 -4.29 -19.26 -8.50
N MET A 542 -4.26 -18.04 -7.97
CA MET A 542 -4.84 -17.75 -6.66
C MET A 542 -6.37 -17.99 -6.68
N ALA A 543 -7.04 -17.70 -7.80
CA ALA A 543 -8.46 -18.00 -7.97
C ALA A 543 -8.74 -19.52 -8.07
N ALA A 544 -7.86 -20.31 -8.68
CA ALA A 544 -7.93 -21.78 -8.67
C ALA A 544 -7.88 -22.34 -7.23
N LEU A 545 -7.04 -21.78 -6.36
CA LEU A 545 -6.95 -22.14 -4.95
C LEU A 545 -8.22 -21.79 -4.16
N VAL A 546 -8.77 -20.58 -4.36
CA VAL A 546 -9.94 -20.09 -3.61
C VAL A 546 -11.26 -20.71 -4.09
N TYR A 547 -11.44 -20.83 -5.41
CA TYR A 547 -12.73 -21.14 -6.04
C TYR A 547 -12.81 -22.52 -6.71
N GLY A 548 -11.74 -23.32 -6.62
CA GLY A 548 -11.64 -24.70 -7.14
C GLY A 548 -10.90 -24.81 -8.48
N GLN A 549 -9.85 -25.64 -8.53
CA GLN A 549 -8.91 -25.77 -9.65
C GLN A 549 -9.60 -26.07 -11.00
N ASP A 550 -10.49 -27.06 -11.02
CA ASP A 550 -11.19 -27.53 -12.23
C ASP A 550 -11.95 -26.42 -12.98
N ARG A 551 -12.32 -25.34 -12.27
CA ARG A 551 -13.04 -24.18 -12.83
C ARG A 551 -12.09 -23.14 -13.45
N TRP A 552 -10.78 -23.34 -13.36
CA TRP A 552 -9.75 -22.37 -13.70
C TRP A 552 -8.65 -22.93 -14.62
N GLN A 553 -8.49 -24.26 -14.69
CA GLN A 553 -7.45 -24.90 -15.50
C GLN A 553 -7.40 -24.39 -16.95
N GLU A 554 -8.52 -24.42 -17.68
CA GLU A 554 -8.59 -23.93 -19.06
C GLU A 554 -8.10 -22.47 -19.21
N LEU A 555 -8.40 -21.59 -18.24
CA LEU A 555 -7.91 -20.21 -18.26
C LEU A 555 -6.41 -20.12 -17.92
N ILE A 556 -5.90 -20.99 -17.06
CA ILE A 556 -4.49 -21.09 -16.68
C ILE A 556 -3.66 -21.60 -17.86
N ASP A 557 -4.07 -22.72 -18.48
CA ASP A 557 -3.39 -23.34 -19.62
C ASP A 557 -3.30 -22.36 -20.82
N ASN A 558 -4.39 -21.64 -21.11
CA ASN A 558 -4.43 -20.61 -22.16
C ASN A 558 -3.53 -19.38 -21.85
N LEU A 559 -3.36 -19.03 -20.58
CA LEU A 559 -2.48 -17.94 -20.14
C LEU A 559 -1.00 -18.35 -20.14
N GLU A 560 -0.70 -19.63 -19.92
CA GLU A 560 0.65 -20.21 -20.03
C GLU A 560 1.09 -20.29 -21.48
N ALA A 561 0.29 -20.90 -22.36
CA ALA A 561 0.56 -20.93 -23.79
C ALA A 561 0.78 -19.53 -24.39
N LYS A 562 0.04 -18.52 -23.89
CA LYS A 562 0.19 -17.12 -24.32
C LYS A 562 1.52 -16.48 -23.91
N LEU A 563 2.17 -16.96 -22.84
CA LEU A 563 3.50 -16.52 -22.44
C LEU A 563 4.59 -17.25 -23.24
N ASP A 564 4.42 -18.56 -23.48
CA ASP A 564 5.37 -19.35 -24.28
C ASP A 564 5.39 -18.89 -25.75
N ASP A 565 4.23 -18.54 -26.31
CA ASP A 565 4.08 -17.84 -27.60
C ASP A 565 4.84 -16.50 -27.64
N ALA A 566 4.96 -15.78 -26.51
CA ALA A 566 5.70 -14.53 -26.47
C ALA A 566 7.21 -14.78 -26.49
N PHE A 567 7.71 -15.65 -25.62
CA PHE A 567 9.15 -15.98 -25.55
C PHE A 567 9.68 -16.59 -26.86
N THR A 568 8.89 -17.40 -27.56
CA THR A 568 9.29 -18.01 -28.84
C THR A 568 9.31 -17.04 -30.03
N ASN A 569 8.78 -15.81 -29.89
CA ASN A 569 8.84 -14.76 -30.90
C ASN A 569 9.87 -13.66 -30.61
N GLU A 570 10.59 -13.74 -29.48
CA GLU A 570 11.63 -12.76 -29.07
C GLU A 570 13.08 -13.25 -29.33
N GLU A 571 13.30 -14.11 -30.34
CA GLU A 571 14.64 -14.43 -30.87
C GLU A 571 15.24 -13.23 -31.65
N GLY A 572 15.60 -12.14 -30.96
CA GLY A 572 16.28 -10.99 -31.58
C GLY A 572 16.61 -9.82 -30.64
N ASP A 573 17.89 -9.69 -30.28
CA ASP A 573 18.59 -8.47 -29.85
C ASP A 573 17.91 -7.55 -28.81
N ASP A 574 17.72 -8.02 -27.57
CA ASP A 574 17.46 -7.12 -26.42
C ASP A 574 18.09 -7.60 -25.10
N GLU A 575 19.38 -7.98 -25.12
CA GLU A 575 20.23 -8.30 -23.94
C GLU A 575 20.47 -7.10 -22.97
N GLU A 576 19.54 -6.15 -22.84
CA GLU A 576 19.56 -5.19 -21.72
C GLU A 576 18.17 -4.59 -21.43
N LYS A 577 17.38 -5.25 -20.57
CA LYS A 577 16.23 -4.62 -19.89
C LYS A 577 15.84 -5.23 -18.54
N ALA A 578 16.81 -5.72 -17.78
CA ALA A 578 16.67 -6.11 -16.36
C ALA A 578 16.50 -4.88 -15.42
N THR A 579 15.67 -3.91 -15.82
CA THR A 579 15.46 -2.61 -15.17
C THR A 579 13.97 -2.28 -15.04
N SER A 580 13.24 -3.14 -14.35
CA SER A 580 12.16 -2.64 -13.49
C SER A 580 12.67 -2.65 -12.04
N ASP A 581 12.29 -1.64 -11.25
CA ASP A 581 12.49 -1.70 -9.80
C ASP A 581 11.59 -2.83 -9.28
N GLY A 582 12.16 -4.04 -9.18
CA GLY A 582 11.43 -5.30 -9.02
C GLY A 582 10.33 -5.18 -7.97
N ASP A 583 9.09 -5.34 -8.39
CA ASP A 583 7.95 -5.07 -7.53
C ASP A 583 7.80 -6.24 -6.53
N PRO A 584 7.71 -6.02 -5.20
CA PRO A 584 7.58 -7.13 -4.23
C PRO A 584 6.27 -7.95 -4.36
N ASN A 585 5.34 -7.54 -5.24
CA ASN A 585 4.16 -8.33 -5.59
C ASN A 585 4.33 -9.05 -6.94
N SER A 586 5.45 -8.86 -7.64
CA SER A 586 5.77 -9.59 -8.86
C SER A 586 6.18 -11.01 -8.48
N PHE A 587 5.17 -11.90 -8.53
CA PHE A 587 5.27 -13.34 -8.24
C PHE A 587 5.48 -13.71 -6.75
N ILE A 588 5.28 -14.97 -6.31
CA ILE A 588 4.74 -16.16 -7.04
C ILE A 588 3.32 -16.59 -6.61
N CYS A 589 3.09 -16.58 -5.29
CA CYS A 589 2.10 -17.36 -4.50
C CYS A 589 2.70 -17.63 -3.10
N GLU A 590 4.00 -17.33 -2.89
CA GLU A 590 4.89 -18.07 -1.98
C GLU A 590 4.40 -18.23 -0.54
N LEU A 591 3.76 -17.21 0.04
CA LEU A 591 3.37 -17.24 1.45
C LEU A 591 2.03 -17.91 1.77
N SER A 592 1.02 -17.83 0.91
CA SER A 592 -0.33 -18.32 1.25
C SER A 592 -0.36 -19.82 1.54
N VAL A 593 0.64 -20.52 1.03
CA VAL A 593 0.85 -21.97 1.18
C VAL A 593 1.79 -22.32 2.34
N LEU A 594 2.68 -21.40 2.74
CA LEU A 594 3.79 -21.63 3.69
C LEU A 594 3.35 -21.87 5.13
N SER A 595 2.22 -21.29 5.54
CA SER A 595 1.67 -21.41 6.91
C SER A 595 0.49 -22.37 7.02
N LYS A 596 0.34 -23.29 6.06
CA LYS A 596 -0.71 -24.33 5.94
C LYS A 596 -2.11 -23.83 5.53
N GLY A 597 -2.69 -24.23 4.38
CA GLY A 597 -2.17 -25.09 3.30
C GLY A 597 -1.71 -26.48 3.76
N GLN A 598 -0.75 -27.07 3.04
CA GLN A 598 0.58 -27.44 3.55
C GLN A 598 1.57 -27.38 2.37
N LEU A 599 1.95 -26.15 1.97
CA LEU A 599 3.04 -25.88 1.04
C LEU A 599 2.91 -26.36 -0.44
N TRP A 600 1.68 -26.47 -0.98
CA TRP A 600 1.44 -26.87 -2.39
C TRP A 600 0.34 -26.13 -3.18
N ASN A 601 0.53 -26.10 -4.51
CA ASN A 601 -0.42 -25.76 -5.60
C ASN A 601 -0.49 -24.30 -6.10
N CYS A 602 0.62 -23.77 -6.62
CA CYS A 602 0.60 -22.77 -7.69
C CYS A 602 1.29 -23.43 -8.89
N TYR A 603 0.63 -23.50 -10.06
CA TYR A 603 0.87 -24.49 -11.14
C TYR A 603 0.55 -25.92 -10.69
N LYS A 604 -0.48 -26.50 -11.30
CA LYS A 604 -0.92 -27.89 -11.16
C LYS A 604 -1.98 -28.19 -12.24
#